data_AF-A0A792DMF8-F1
#
_entry.id   AF-A0A792DMF8-F1
#
_cell.length_a   1.000
_cell.length_b   1.000
_cell.length_c   1.000
_cell.angle_alpha   90.00
_cell.angle_beta   90.00
_cell.angle_gamma   90.00
#
_symmetry.space_group_name_H-M   'P 1'
#
loop_
_entity.id
_entity.type
_entity.pdbx_description
1 polymer ?
#
loop_
_entity_poly.entity_id
_entity_poly.type
_entity_poly.pdbx_seq_one_letter_code
_entity_poly.pdbx_strand_id
1 'polypeptide(L)'
;MWVTAKECVGLPDLPMMEHNIRHRLTKAAAGNAAMLRKRKGTKAIEFNIDCLPSGAQQVLRERYALQLMTQKADESPAPVVTKARRSPAVVDAVEAYRGSPQLMVERLNALTENQRQVADARIAIVSEVMKVAQQPGFSCAKAIRFIVDNLARSQLDERIVAMVETANAKKGNSRALSE
;
A
#
# COMPACT_ATOMS: atom_id res chain seq x y z
N MET A 1 -10.15 -2.03 -10.43
CA MET A 1 -10.16 -3.46 -10.02
C MET A 1 -11.51 -4.07 -10.41
N TRP A 2 -11.58 -5.40 -10.51
CA TRP A 2 -12.78 -6.13 -10.92
C TRP A 2 -13.18 -7.12 -9.83
N VAL A 3 -14.49 -7.23 -9.57
CA VAL A 3 -15.03 -8.06 -8.49
C VAL A 3 -16.26 -8.83 -8.93
N THR A 4 -16.49 -9.98 -8.34
CA THR A 4 -17.69 -10.79 -8.51
C THR A 4 -18.74 -10.42 -7.47
N ALA A 5 -20.00 -10.74 -7.75
CA ALA A 5 -21.09 -10.53 -6.79
C ALA A 5 -20.84 -11.28 -5.46
N LYS A 6 -20.19 -12.46 -5.51
CA LYS A 6 -19.82 -13.25 -4.34
C LYS A 6 -18.83 -12.53 -3.43
N GLU A 7 -17.82 -11.85 -4.00
CA GLU A 7 -16.83 -11.07 -3.24
C GLU A 7 -17.43 -9.81 -2.60
N CYS A 8 -18.62 -9.41 -3.05
CA CYS A 8 -19.35 -8.26 -2.53
C CYS A 8 -20.31 -8.57 -1.37
N VAL A 9 -20.48 -9.85 -1.02
CA VAL A 9 -21.35 -10.27 0.08
C VAL A 9 -20.80 -9.71 1.41
N GLY A 10 -21.69 -9.11 2.21
CA GLY A 10 -21.33 -8.52 3.50
C GLY A 10 -20.63 -7.15 3.40
N LEU A 11 -20.52 -6.57 2.20
CA LEU A 11 -20.06 -5.20 2.05
C LEU A 11 -21.16 -4.20 2.44
N PRO A 12 -20.78 -3.01 2.96
CA PRO A 12 -21.74 -1.96 3.30
C PRO A 12 -22.50 -1.50 2.05
N ASP A 13 -23.70 -0.96 2.27
CA ASP A 13 -24.59 -0.42 1.23
C ASP A 13 -25.01 -1.41 0.13
N LEU A 14 -24.76 -2.71 0.31
CA LEU A 14 -25.17 -3.76 -0.61
C LEU A 14 -26.15 -4.75 0.06
N PRO A 15 -27.02 -5.41 -0.72
CA PRO A 15 -27.87 -6.48 -0.19
C PRO A 15 -27.04 -7.63 0.39
N MET A 16 -27.59 -8.38 1.34
CA MET A 16 -26.89 -9.54 1.92
C MET A 16 -26.78 -10.73 0.96
N MET A 17 -27.78 -10.94 0.09
CA MET A 17 -27.85 -12.11 -0.78
C MET A 17 -27.14 -11.86 -2.12
N GLU A 18 -26.28 -12.79 -2.55
CA GLU A 18 -25.49 -12.68 -3.78
C GLU A 18 -26.33 -12.38 -5.03
N HIS A 19 -27.50 -13.02 -5.18
CA HIS A 19 -28.36 -12.81 -6.34
C HIS A 19 -28.91 -11.37 -6.41
N ASN A 20 -29.24 -10.77 -5.25
CA ASN A 20 -29.71 -9.38 -5.17
C ASN A 20 -28.58 -8.39 -5.43
N ILE A 21 -27.37 -8.69 -4.96
CA ILE A 21 -26.18 -7.91 -5.30
C ILE A 21 -25.97 -7.91 -6.81
N ARG A 22 -25.95 -9.09 -7.44
CA ARG A 22 -25.77 -9.24 -8.89
C ARG A 22 -26.80 -8.44 -9.66
N HIS A 23 -28.08 -8.55 -9.29
CA HIS A 23 -29.15 -7.79 -9.94
C HIS A 23 -28.93 -6.27 -9.84
N ARG A 24 -28.60 -5.77 -8.64
CA ARG A 24 -28.33 -4.35 -8.41
C ARG A 24 -27.12 -3.85 -9.21
N LEU A 25 -26.02 -4.59 -9.21
CA LEU A 25 -24.81 -4.20 -9.94
C LEU A 25 -25.01 -4.25 -11.45
N THR A 26 -25.73 -5.25 -11.98
CA THR A 26 -26.12 -5.29 -13.39
C THR A 26 -26.96 -4.08 -13.77
N LYS A 27 -27.91 -3.67 -12.91
CA LYS A 27 -28.71 -2.45 -13.13
C LYS A 27 -27.84 -1.18 -13.07
N ALA A 28 -26.90 -1.09 -12.13
CA ALA A 28 -26.00 0.06 -11.99
C ALA A 28 -25.03 0.18 -13.18
N ALA A 29 -24.66 -0.95 -13.78
CA ALA A 29 -23.81 -1.01 -14.95
C ALA A 29 -24.61 -0.97 -16.28
N ALA A 30 -25.95 -0.93 -16.21
CA ALA A 30 -26.80 -0.87 -17.40
C ALA A 30 -26.50 0.40 -18.19
N GLY A 31 -26.21 0.25 -19.48
CA GLY A 31 -25.82 1.36 -20.36
C GLY A 31 -24.32 1.56 -20.52
N ASN A 32 -23.46 0.83 -19.78
CA ASN A 32 -22.02 0.87 -19.97
C ASN A 32 -21.40 -0.53 -19.97
N ALA A 33 -21.19 -1.09 -21.18
CA ALA A 33 -20.57 -2.39 -21.35
C ALA A 33 -19.14 -2.48 -20.79
N ALA A 34 -18.43 -1.35 -20.60
CA ALA A 34 -17.11 -1.33 -19.99
C ALA A 34 -17.13 -1.57 -18.47
N MET A 35 -18.31 -1.62 -17.84
CA MET A 35 -18.48 -1.90 -16.41
C MET A 35 -18.72 -3.38 -16.09
N LEU A 36 -18.95 -4.22 -17.12
CA LEU A 36 -19.09 -5.66 -16.96
C LEU A 36 -18.07 -6.39 -17.83
N ARG A 37 -17.55 -7.50 -17.32
CA ARG A 37 -16.81 -8.44 -18.14
C ARG A 37 -17.07 -9.87 -17.71
N LYS A 38 -16.90 -10.81 -18.63
CA LYS A 38 -16.89 -12.24 -18.30
C LYS A 38 -15.48 -12.63 -17.84
N ARG A 39 -15.37 -13.32 -16.71
CA ARG A 39 -14.10 -13.85 -16.23
C ARG A 39 -13.60 -14.93 -17.19
N LYS A 40 -12.36 -14.78 -17.68
CA LYS A 40 -11.73 -15.76 -18.58
C LYS A 40 -11.73 -17.16 -17.93
N GLY A 41 -12.15 -18.17 -18.69
CA GLY A 41 -12.19 -19.56 -18.22
C GLY A 41 -13.38 -19.94 -17.33
N THR A 42 -14.30 -19.02 -17.02
CA THR A 42 -15.49 -19.33 -16.21
C THR A 42 -16.76 -18.68 -16.77
N LYS A 43 -17.94 -19.07 -16.23
CA LYS A 43 -19.22 -18.41 -16.54
C LYS A 43 -19.49 -17.20 -15.62
N ALA A 44 -18.56 -16.83 -14.74
CA ALA A 44 -18.75 -15.74 -13.80
C ALA A 44 -18.70 -14.37 -14.48
N ILE A 45 -19.57 -13.48 -14.03
CA ILE A 45 -19.58 -12.06 -14.41
C ILE A 45 -18.80 -11.28 -13.34
N GLU A 46 -17.92 -10.41 -13.80
CA GLU A 46 -17.20 -9.46 -12.97
C GLU A 46 -17.70 -8.05 -13.26
N PHE A 47 -17.75 -7.26 -12.20
CA PHE A 47 -18.17 -5.87 -12.17
C PHE A 47 -16.95 -5.00 -11.90
N ASN A 48 -16.84 -3.88 -12.61
CA ASN A 48 -15.83 -2.88 -12.29
C ASN A 48 -16.16 -2.27 -10.92
N ILE A 49 -15.16 -2.07 -10.07
CA ILE A 49 -15.34 -1.44 -8.76
C ILE A 49 -16.11 -0.12 -8.81
N ASP A 50 -16.00 0.64 -9.90
CA ASP A 50 -16.62 1.97 -10.01
C ASP A 50 -18.15 1.92 -10.07
N CYS A 51 -18.77 0.76 -10.35
CA CYS A 51 -20.23 0.59 -10.30
C CYS A 51 -20.76 0.23 -8.89
N LEU A 52 -19.88 0.04 -7.90
CA LEU A 52 -20.27 -0.25 -6.52
C LEU A 52 -20.51 1.05 -5.72
N PRO A 53 -21.31 1.01 -4.64
CA PRO A 53 -21.41 2.11 -3.68
C PRO A 53 -20.06 2.47 -3.05
N SER A 54 -19.87 3.74 -2.69
CA SER A 54 -18.60 4.25 -2.14
C SER A 54 -18.09 3.47 -0.94
N GLY A 55 -18.97 3.09 0.00
CA GLY A 55 -18.60 2.27 1.16
C GLY A 55 -18.05 0.90 0.75
N ALA A 56 -18.72 0.22 -0.18
CA ALA A 56 -18.27 -1.07 -0.71
C ALA A 56 -16.94 -0.94 -1.48
N GLN A 57 -16.77 0.14 -2.25
CA GLN A 57 -15.52 0.41 -2.94
C GLN A 57 -14.36 0.59 -1.97
N GLN A 58 -14.57 1.34 -0.89
CA GLN A 58 -13.53 1.60 0.10
C GLN A 58 -13.05 0.29 0.74
N VAL A 59 -13.98 -0.53 1.23
CA VAL A 59 -13.65 -1.81 1.87
C VAL A 59 -12.88 -2.74 0.92
N LEU A 60 -13.27 -2.79 -0.36
CA LEU A 60 -12.59 -3.62 -1.35
C LEU A 60 -11.17 -3.11 -1.65
N ARG A 61 -10.98 -1.79 -1.77
CA ARG A 61 -9.66 -1.19 -1.96
C ARG A 61 -8.75 -1.46 -0.77
N GLU A 62 -9.26 -1.37 0.45
CA GLU A 62 -8.52 -1.68 1.68
C GLU A 62 -8.12 -3.15 1.77
N ARG A 63 -9.06 -4.08 1.50
CA ARG A 63 -8.76 -5.52 1.44
C ARG A 63 -7.69 -5.83 0.39
N TYR A 64 -7.78 -5.22 -0.78
CA TYR A 64 -6.81 -5.39 -1.83
C TYR A 64 -5.43 -4.83 -1.46
N ALA A 65 -5.38 -3.66 -0.79
CA ALA A 65 -4.14 -3.08 -0.29
C ALA A 65 -3.43 -4.01 0.72
N LEU A 66 -4.16 -4.64 1.65
CA LEU A 66 -3.59 -5.65 2.55
C LEU A 66 -3.00 -6.85 1.78
N GLN A 67 -3.75 -7.37 0.79
CA GLN A 67 -3.28 -8.48 -0.03
C GLN A 67 -1.99 -8.16 -0.80
N LEU A 68 -1.85 -6.92 -1.29
CA LEU A 68 -0.64 -6.46 -1.96
C LEU A 68 0.57 -6.40 -1.01
N MET A 69 0.34 -6.09 0.26
CA MET A 69 1.39 -6.00 1.28
C MET A 69 1.86 -7.39 1.77
N THR A 70 0.98 -8.39 1.74
CA THR A 70 1.33 -9.80 2.02
C THR A 70 2.14 -10.44 0.89
N GLN A 71 1.95 -10.02 -0.36
CA GLN A 71 2.77 -10.49 -1.47
C GLN A 71 4.19 -9.93 -1.32
N LYS A 72 5.17 -10.85 -1.20
CA LYS A 72 6.59 -10.49 -1.19
C LYS A 72 6.89 -9.67 -2.45
N ALA A 73 7.60 -8.56 -2.29
CA ALA A 73 7.98 -7.71 -3.42
C ALA A 73 8.75 -8.55 -4.46
N ASP A 74 8.24 -8.60 -5.69
CA ASP A 74 9.14 -8.67 -6.84
C ASP A 74 9.93 -7.35 -6.88
N GLU A 75 11.21 -7.41 -7.27
CA GLU A 75 12.05 -6.23 -7.50
C GLU A 75 11.36 -5.29 -8.48
N SER A 76 10.61 -4.33 -7.95
CA SER A 76 9.98 -3.30 -8.74
C SER A 76 11.06 -2.27 -9.12
N PRO A 77 11.12 -1.81 -10.38
CA PRO A 77 12.11 -0.84 -10.80
C PRO A 77 11.99 0.44 -9.96
N ALA A 78 13.15 1.02 -9.61
CA ALA A 78 13.22 2.21 -8.78
C ALA A 78 12.29 3.31 -9.34
N PRO A 79 11.40 3.89 -8.52
CA PRO A 79 10.49 4.93 -8.99
C PRO A 79 11.28 6.14 -9.48
N VAL A 80 10.84 6.72 -10.59
CA VAL A 80 11.41 7.96 -11.13
C VAL A 80 11.26 9.06 -10.09
N VAL A 81 12.39 9.56 -9.59
CA VAL A 81 12.44 10.60 -8.55
C VAL A 81 11.79 11.87 -9.08
N THR A 82 10.54 12.13 -8.70
CA THR A 82 9.93 13.44 -8.88
C THR A 82 10.47 14.37 -7.79
N LYS A 83 11.09 15.48 -8.21
CA LYS A 83 11.72 16.45 -7.30
C LYS A 83 10.63 17.16 -6.48
N ALA A 84 10.25 16.61 -5.34
CA ALA A 84 9.51 17.35 -4.32
C ALA A 84 10.43 18.46 -3.74
N ARG A 85 9.86 19.63 -3.44
CA ARG A 85 10.59 20.74 -2.83
C ARG A 85 11.09 20.32 -1.44
N ARG A 86 12.40 20.14 -1.30
CA ARG A 86 13.07 19.69 -0.07
C ARG A 86 13.87 20.85 0.54
N SER A 87 14.12 20.78 1.85
CA SER A 87 14.99 21.71 2.55
C SER A 87 16.40 21.72 1.94
N PRO A 88 17.01 22.89 1.67
CA PRO A 88 18.30 22.98 0.97
C PRO A 88 19.41 22.15 1.65
N ALA A 89 19.51 22.21 2.98
CA ALA A 89 20.57 21.52 3.74
C ALA A 89 20.61 19.98 3.58
N VAL A 90 19.45 19.33 3.41
CA VAL A 90 19.38 17.86 3.21
C VAL A 90 19.68 17.49 1.75
N VAL A 91 19.33 18.38 0.82
CA VAL A 91 19.62 18.21 -0.60
C VAL A 91 21.13 18.31 -0.82
N ASP A 92 21.82 19.24 -0.18
CA ASP A 92 23.26 19.44 -0.33
C ASP A 92 24.09 18.21 0.06
N ALA A 93 23.77 17.55 1.17
CA ALA A 93 24.49 16.34 1.59
C ALA A 93 24.26 15.15 0.64
N VAL A 94 23.03 14.96 0.18
CA VAL A 94 22.69 13.88 -0.76
C VAL A 94 23.30 14.13 -2.14
N GLU A 95 23.27 15.38 -2.62
CA GLU A 95 23.93 15.76 -3.87
C GLU A 95 25.46 15.63 -3.77
N ALA A 96 26.06 15.98 -2.62
CA ALA A 96 27.49 15.74 -2.37
C ALA A 96 27.85 14.25 -2.46
N TYR A 97 27.00 13.35 -1.94
CA TYR A 97 27.19 11.91 -2.10
C TYR A 97 26.98 11.43 -3.53
N ARG A 98 26.08 12.04 -4.31
CA ARG A 98 25.92 11.73 -5.74
C ARG A 98 27.11 12.19 -6.58
N GLY A 99 27.72 13.33 -6.22
CA GLY A 99 28.87 13.90 -6.92
C GLY A 99 30.21 13.23 -6.61
N SER A 100 30.30 12.42 -5.55
CA SER A 100 31.53 11.71 -5.17
C SER A 100 31.23 10.25 -4.76
N PRO A 101 31.35 9.30 -5.69
CA PRO A 101 31.15 7.87 -5.41
C PRO A 101 32.06 7.33 -4.29
N GLN A 102 33.29 7.83 -4.20
CA GLN A 102 34.25 7.41 -3.17
C GLN A 102 33.79 7.80 -1.77
N LEU A 103 33.28 9.03 -1.61
CA LEU A 103 32.73 9.50 -0.34
C LEU A 103 31.51 8.66 0.09
N MET A 104 30.66 8.26 -0.86
CA MET A 104 29.54 7.36 -0.58
C MET A 104 30.02 6.02 -0.02
N VAL A 105 30.99 5.38 -0.67
CA VAL A 105 31.55 4.09 -0.24
C VAL A 105 32.16 4.19 1.16
N GLU A 106 32.93 5.26 1.43
CA GLU A 106 33.51 5.51 2.75
C GLU A 106 32.43 5.62 3.84
N ARG A 107 31.36 6.38 3.57
CA ARG A 107 30.25 6.54 4.53
C ARG A 107 29.49 5.24 4.76
N LEU A 108 29.26 4.44 3.73
CA LEU A 108 28.63 3.13 3.85
C LEU A 108 29.47 2.18 4.72
N ASN A 109 30.79 2.18 4.52
CA ASN A 109 31.72 1.38 5.31
C ASN A 109 31.78 1.81 6.78
N ALA A 110 31.55 3.10 7.07
CA ALA A 110 31.52 3.64 8.43
C ALA A 110 30.25 3.28 9.22
N LEU A 111 29.18 2.80 8.55
CA LEU A 111 27.94 2.40 9.23
C LEU A 111 28.13 1.09 10.00
N THR A 112 27.62 1.06 11.23
CA THR A 112 27.46 -0.18 12.00
C THR A 112 26.37 -1.06 11.39
N GLU A 113 26.44 -2.36 11.64
CA GLU A 113 25.44 -3.31 11.14
C GLU A 113 24.02 -2.98 11.62
N ASN A 114 23.87 -2.55 12.88
CA ASN A 114 22.58 -2.10 13.42
C ASN A 114 22.04 -0.88 12.64
N GLN A 115 22.90 0.12 12.35
CA GLN A 115 22.48 1.29 11.56
C GLN A 115 22.04 0.91 10.14
N ARG A 116 22.70 -0.07 9.51
CA ARG A 116 22.30 -0.60 8.20
C ARG A 116 20.93 -1.27 8.29
N GLN A 117 20.74 -2.18 9.25
CA GLN A 117 19.46 -2.88 9.45
C GLN A 117 18.29 -1.91 9.70
N VAL A 118 18.50 -0.86 10.50
CA VAL A 118 17.50 0.18 10.73
C VAL A 118 17.21 0.96 9.45
N ALA A 119 18.23 1.32 8.66
CA ALA A 119 18.06 2.02 7.40
C ALA A 119 17.30 1.16 6.37
N ASP A 120 17.66 -0.11 6.24
CA ASP A 120 17.02 -1.08 5.34
C ASP A 120 15.55 -1.28 5.72
N ALA A 121 15.26 -1.45 7.02
CA ALA A 121 13.89 -1.58 7.51
C ALA A 121 13.04 -0.33 7.20
N ARG A 122 13.60 0.87 7.37
CA ARG A 122 12.91 2.13 7.01
C ARG A 122 12.63 2.22 5.51
N ILE A 123 13.60 1.87 4.67
CA ILE A 123 13.43 1.86 3.20
C ILE A 123 12.38 0.83 2.79
N ALA A 124 12.36 -0.34 3.44
CA ALA A 124 11.38 -1.38 3.15
C ALA A 124 9.95 -0.93 3.50
N ILE A 125 9.75 -0.27 4.66
CA ILE A 125 8.45 0.32 5.02
C ILE A 125 8.02 1.38 4.00
N VAL A 126 8.92 2.26 3.58
CA VAL A 126 8.63 3.27 2.54
C VAL A 126 8.22 2.60 1.24
N SER A 127 8.87 1.49 0.88
CA SER A 127 8.48 0.70 -0.30
C SER A 127 7.06 0.14 -0.17
N GLU A 128 6.67 -0.38 0.99
CA GLU A 128 5.29 -0.84 1.22
C GLU A 128 4.27 0.31 1.16
N VAL A 129 4.58 1.48 1.76
CA VAL A 129 3.76 2.70 1.64
C VAL A 129 3.57 3.07 0.17
N MET A 130 4.63 3.05 -0.62
CA MET A 130 4.58 3.40 -2.03
C MET A 130 3.75 2.40 -2.85
N LYS A 131 3.84 1.09 -2.57
CA LYS A 131 2.97 0.09 -3.22
C LYS A 131 1.49 0.37 -2.99
N VAL A 132 1.11 0.73 -1.76
CA VAL A 132 -0.29 1.09 -1.43
C VAL A 132 -0.67 2.42 -2.08
N ALA A 133 0.21 3.42 -2.03
CA ALA A 133 -0.05 4.75 -2.59
C ALA A 133 -0.19 4.75 -4.13
N GLN A 134 0.35 3.75 -4.83
CA GLN A 134 0.15 3.58 -6.27
C GLN A 134 -1.26 3.07 -6.62
N GLN A 135 -2.04 2.60 -5.63
CA GLN A 135 -3.40 2.12 -5.87
C GLN A 135 -4.40 3.26 -6.01
N PRO A 136 -5.38 3.16 -6.94
CA PRO A 136 -6.41 4.18 -7.09
C PRO A 136 -7.19 4.41 -5.79
N GLY A 137 -7.34 5.68 -5.39
CA GLY A 137 -8.05 6.08 -4.17
C GLY A 137 -7.18 6.14 -2.91
N PHE A 138 -5.87 5.91 -3.03
CA PHE A 138 -4.87 6.17 -2.00
C PHE A 138 -3.99 7.36 -2.39
N SER A 139 -3.88 8.35 -1.50
CA SER A 139 -2.76 9.29 -1.51
C SER A 139 -1.63 8.75 -0.64
N CYS A 140 -0.41 9.27 -0.76
CA CYS A 140 0.70 8.89 0.12
C CYS A 140 0.33 9.05 1.61
N ALA A 141 -0.26 10.19 1.98
CA ALA A 141 -0.73 10.42 3.36
C ALA A 141 -1.81 9.42 3.79
N LYS A 142 -2.72 9.04 2.89
CA LYS A 142 -3.75 8.03 3.18
C LYS A 142 -3.16 6.63 3.32
N ALA A 143 -2.15 6.29 2.51
CA ALA A 143 -1.43 5.02 2.60
C ALA A 143 -0.66 4.90 3.92
N ILE A 144 0.00 5.98 4.36
CA ILE A 144 0.67 6.01 5.68
C ILE A 144 -0.33 5.76 6.80
N ARG A 145 -1.43 6.52 6.85
CA ARG A 145 -2.47 6.34 7.88
C ARG A 145 -3.06 4.93 7.84
N PHE A 146 -3.33 4.42 6.66
CA PHE A 146 -3.82 3.06 6.48
C PHE A 146 -2.89 2.01 7.10
N ILE A 147 -1.57 2.12 6.87
CA ILE A 147 -0.60 1.19 7.45
C ILE A 147 -0.55 1.34 8.97
N VAL A 148 -0.52 2.56 9.50
CA VAL A 148 -0.52 2.82 10.94
C VAL A 148 -1.78 2.25 11.62
N ASP A 149 -2.96 2.48 11.04
CA ASP A 149 -4.24 1.99 11.56
C ASP A 149 -4.29 0.46 11.57
N ASN A 150 -3.79 -0.20 10.50
CA ASN A 150 -3.76 -1.66 10.43
C ASN A 150 -2.68 -2.27 11.36
N LEU A 151 -1.59 -1.55 11.63
CA LEU A 151 -0.61 -1.95 12.63
C LEU A 151 -1.24 -1.96 14.04
N ALA A 152 -1.96 -0.89 14.39
CA ALA A 152 -2.64 -0.77 15.68
C ALA A 152 -3.74 -1.85 15.88
N ARG A 153 -4.32 -2.34 14.79
CA ARG A 153 -5.33 -3.42 14.79
C ARG A 153 -4.74 -4.82 14.66
N SER A 154 -3.42 -4.96 14.59
CA SER A 154 -2.74 -6.24 14.35
C SER A 154 -3.20 -6.96 13.07
N GLN A 155 -3.51 -6.17 12.02
CA GLN A 155 -3.98 -6.67 10.73
C GLN A 155 -2.89 -6.68 9.64
N LEU A 156 -1.68 -6.24 9.98
CA LEU A 156 -0.53 -6.31 9.09
C LEU A 156 0.16 -7.67 9.16
N ASP A 157 0.83 -8.02 8.06
CA ASP A 157 1.68 -9.20 7.97
C ASP A 157 2.87 -9.13 8.95
N GLU A 158 3.24 -10.27 9.55
CA GLU A 158 4.30 -10.37 10.56
C GLU A 158 5.64 -9.82 10.06
N ARG A 159 5.96 -9.99 8.77
CA ARG A 159 7.14 -9.40 8.14
C ARG A 159 7.15 -7.88 8.27
N ILE A 160 6.00 -7.24 8.08
CA ILE A 160 5.86 -5.78 8.13
C ILE A 160 5.95 -5.28 9.56
N VAL A 161 5.36 -6.01 10.50
CA VAL A 161 5.49 -5.74 11.93
C VAL A 161 6.96 -5.76 12.35
N ALA A 162 7.71 -6.81 12.00
CA ALA A 162 9.14 -6.92 12.31
C ALA A 162 9.99 -5.80 11.68
N MET A 163 9.65 -5.37 10.46
CA MET A 163 10.30 -4.19 9.83
C MET A 163 10.00 -2.92 10.62
N VAL A 164 8.76 -2.71 11.06
CA VAL A 164 8.38 -1.55 11.86
C VAL A 164 9.13 -1.52 13.19
N GLU A 165 9.23 -2.65 13.88
CA GLU A 165 10.00 -2.77 15.13
C GLU A 165 11.47 -2.44 14.91
N THR A 166 12.09 -3.02 13.87
CA THR A 166 13.49 -2.76 13.51
C THR A 166 13.71 -1.29 13.13
N ALA A 167 12.83 -0.70 12.32
CA ALA A 167 12.92 0.70 11.89
C ALA A 167 12.75 1.67 13.06
N ASN A 168 11.94 1.27 14.04
CA ASN A 168 11.66 2.01 15.26
C ASN A 168 12.68 1.79 16.36
N ALA A 169 13.77 1.02 16.15
CA ALA A 169 14.82 0.74 17.14
C ALA A 169 15.23 2.00 17.94
N LYS A 170 14.50 2.25 19.02
CA LYS A 170 14.64 3.35 19.96
C LYS A 170 15.40 2.77 21.14
N LYS A 171 16.45 3.46 21.57
CA LYS A 171 17.18 3.07 22.78
C LYS A 171 16.31 3.37 24.01
N GLY A 172 15.51 2.39 24.46
CA GLY A 172 14.73 2.41 25.70
C GLY A 172 13.21 2.15 25.55
N ASN A 173 12.65 1.31 26.42
CA ASN A 173 11.23 0.88 26.45
C ASN A 173 10.20 2.00 26.73
N SER A 174 10.61 3.24 27.01
CA SER A 174 9.74 4.28 27.58
C SER A 174 9.09 5.24 26.56
N ARG A 175 9.22 4.99 25.25
CA ARG A 175 8.68 5.90 24.23
C ARG A 175 7.82 5.15 23.22
N ALA A 176 6.50 5.20 23.44
CA ALA A 176 5.49 4.72 22.51
C ALA A 176 5.65 5.34 21.11
N LEU A 177 4.98 4.74 20.12
CA LEU A 177 4.76 5.32 18.80
C LEU A 177 4.22 6.74 19.01
N SER A 178 4.86 7.75 18.40
CA SER A 178 4.23 9.08 18.39
C SER A 178 2.96 8.96 17.56
N GLU A 179 1.84 9.39 18.15
CA GLU A 179 0.59 9.67 17.44
C GLU A 179 0.80 10.68 16.30
#